data_AF-A0A1F1KAJ2-F1
#
_entry.id   AF-A0A1F1KAJ2-F1
#
_cell.length_a   1.000
_cell.length_b   1.000
_cell.length_c   1.000
_cell.angle_alpha   90.00
_cell.angle_beta   90.00
_cell.angle_gamma   90.00
#
_symmetry.space_group_name_H-M   'P 1'
#
loop_
_entity.id
_entity.type
_entity.pdbx_description
1 polymer ?
#
loop_
_entity_poly.entity_id
_entity_poly.type
_entity_poly.pdbx_seq_one_letter_code
_entity_poly.pdbx_strand_id
1 'polypeptide(L)'
;MMVAFRDLESRAPLANFSPEWGYAYLWPFADEPQVGDWAVAPGLDGPATVIVGMVGQCNDIPRRELKKLIRLVPAEEVRAVRGSWRTDEQAWLNQARTLLSLDVYDAEGLEPQGNDRPSLLLPCDTASVHVADAQGRAWTRAHHLSKELGMAEDEWAAFKEVAVQWFAVRSSQEKSAHGAAIERLVDRLEGLNLRAELVGRSPADVEGLVLAGTPLPDWLDVVKFLVEDGRPEEALRLVHVLIEAAEEEARLSKREPTPAYTERAAMIYRKQRRYAEEIAIIERWEAACPPDQRGPGAGQERLAHRLERARALSKM
;
A
#
# COMPACT_ATOMS: atom_id res chain seq x y z
N MET A 1 44.21 -3.95 6.62
CA MET A 1 43.25 -3.46 5.61
C MET A 1 41.84 -3.59 6.17
N MET A 2 40.88 -2.88 5.57
CA MET A 2 39.47 -3.01 5.88
C MET A 2 38.69 -3.44 4.65
N VAL A 3 37.74 -4.33 4.88
CA VAL A 3 36.94 -4.95 3.84
C VAL A 3 35.46 -4.72 4.11
N ALA A 4 34.67 -4.75 3.04
CA ALA A 4 33.22 -4.81 3.10
C ALA A 4 32.77 -6.20 2.66
N PHE A 5 31.87 -6.82 3.43
CA PHE A 5 31.19 -8.03 2.97
C PHE A 5 30.25 -7.66 1.84
N ARG A 6 30.46 -8.29 0.69
CA ARG A 6 29.69 -8.04 -0.53
C ARG A 6 29.59 -9.33 -1.28
N ASP A 7 28.44 -9.53 -1.92
CA ASP A 7 28.33 -10.53 -2.96
C ASP A 7 29.25 -10.16 -4.12
N LEU A 8 29.90 -11.15 -4.76
CA LEU A 8 30.67 -10.96 -6.00
C LEU A 8 29.84 -10.29 -7.10
N GLU A 9 28.52 -10.51 -7.04
CA GLU A 9 27.52 -9.94 -7.94
C GLU A 9 27.27 -8.43 -7.73
N SER A 10 27.78 -7.84 -6.65
CA SER A 10 27.56 -6.42 -6.35
C SER A 10 28.18 -5.49 -7.42
N ARG A 11 27.34 -4.65 -8.06
CA ARG A 11 27.74 -3.70 -9.12
C ARG A 11 28.64 -2.57 -8.63
N ALA A 12 28.29 -2.01 -7.48
CA ALA A 12 29.02 -0.94 -6.83
C ALA A 12 29.42 -1.44 -5.44
N PRO A 13 30.35 -2.40 -5.36
CA PRO A 13 30.65 -3.11 -4.12
C PRO A 13 31.20 -2.17 -3.02
N LEU A 14 31.73 -1.01 -3.42
CA LEU A 14 32.19 0.04 -2.51
C LEU A 14 31.22 1.22 -2.39
N ALA A 15 30.06 1.20 -3.05
CA ALA A 15 29.04 2.21 -2.81
C ALA A 15 28.61 2.16 -1.33
N ASN A 16 28.57 3.34 -0.71
CA ASN A 16 28.29 3.51 0.71
C ASN A 16 29.26 2.77 1.64
N PHE A 17 30.44 2.36 1.15
CA PHE A 17 31.48 1.87 2.03
C PHE A 17 31.98 3.03 2.89
N SER A 18 31.95 2.84 4.21
CA SER A 18 32.56 3.75 5.16
C SER A 18 33.66 3.01 5.90
N PRO A 19 34.87 3.59 5.98
CA PRO A 19 35.95 3.07 6.79
C PRO A 19 35.54 2.73 8.24
N GLU A 20 34.69 3.55 8.86
CA GLU A 20 34.28 3.41 10.26
C GLU A 20 33.48 2.13 10.54
N TRP A 21 32.79 1.60 9.53
CA TRP A 21 31.95 0.41 9.62
C TRP A 21 32.54 -0.81 8.90
N GLY A 22 33.77 -0.68 8.39
CA GLY A 22 34.50 -1.75 7.72
C GLY A 22 35.02 -2.81 8.69
N TYR A 23 35.15 -4.05 8.22
CA TYR A 23 35.76 -5.11 9.00
C TYR A 23 37.26 -5.20 8.71
N ALA A 24 38.09 -5.28 9.74
CA ALA A 24 39.54 -5.44 9.55
C ALA A 24 39.96 -6.91 9.47
N TYR A 25 40.81 -7.21 8.49
CA TYR A 25 41.36 -8.53 8.24
C TYR A 25 42.87 -8.46 8.02
N LEU A 26 43.54 -9.59 8.29
CA LEU A 26 44.91 -9.85 7.84
C LEU A 26 44.88 -10.32 6.38
N TRP A 27 45.77 -9.77 5.57
CA TRP A 27 45.99 -10.18 4.19
C TRP A 27 47.17 -11.16 4.15
N PRO A 28 46.94 -12.47 3.98
CA PRO A 28 48.00 -13.48 4.06
C PRO A 28 48.60 -13.83 2.69
N PHE A 29 48.20 -13.13 1.63
CA PHE A 29 48.63 -13.42 0.26
C PHE A 29 49.95 -12.72 -0.06
N ALA A 30 50.65 -13.20 -1.10
CA ALA A 30 51.98 -12.71 -1.45
C ALA A 30 51.98 -11.28 -1.99
N ASP A 31 50.96 -10.93 -2.77
CA ASP A 31 50.80 -9.59 -3.35
C ASP A 31 50.26 -8.61 -2.29
N GLU A 32 50.56 -7.31 -2.42
CA GLU A 32 50.00 -6.29 -1.53
C GLU A 32 48.52 -6.00 -1.87
N PRO A 33 47.62 -5.86 -0.87
CA PRO A 33 46.21 -5.62 -1.14
C PRO A 33 45.99 -4.27 -1.81
N GLN A 34 45.14 -4.23 -2.82
CA GLN A 34 44.66 -3.01 -3.46
C GLN A 34 43.17 -2.78 -3.14
N VAL A 35 42.75 -1.51 -3.09
CA VAL A 35 41.32 -1.18 -2.99
C VAL A 35 40.60 -1.70 -4.23
N GLY A 36 39.55 -2.48 -4.02
CA GLY A 36 38.82 -3.15 -5.08
C GLY A 36 39.15 -4.64 -5.25
N ASP A 37 40.23 -5.14 -4.62
CA ASP A 37 40.53 -6.56 -4.64
C ASP A 37 39.46 -7.37 -3.91
N TRP A 38 39.16 -8.54 -4.47
CA TRP A 38 38.17 -9.46 -3.93
C TRP A 38 38.84 -10.63 -3.22
N ALA A 39 38.23 -11.06 -2.12
CA ALA A 39 38.71 -12.18 -1.35
C ALA A 39 37.54 -12.92 -0.66
N VAL A 40 37.86 -14.03 -0.01
CA VAL A 40 36.94 -14.78 0.84
C VAL A 40 37.39 -14.68 2.29
N ALA A 41 36.50 -14.23 3.15
CA ALA A 41 36.69 -14.13 4.60
C ALA A 41 35.94 -15.24 5.35
N PRO A 42 36.42 -15.67 6.52
CA PRO A 42 35.64 -16.51 7.43
C PRO A 42 34.45 -15.73 7.99
N GLY A 43 33.22 -16.09 7.60
CA GLY A 43 31.97 -15.61 8.19
C GLY A 43 31.44 -16.51 9.30
N LEU A 44 30.39 -16.08 9.99
CA LEU A 44 29.72 -16.86 11.04
C LEU A 44 29.03 -18.10 10.46
N ASP A 45 28.39 -17.93 9.31
CA ASP A 45 27.61 -18.95 8.60
C ASP A 45 28.41 -19.67 7.50
N GLY A 46 29.73 -19.50 7.50
CA GLY A 46 30.63 -20.05 6.49
C GLY A 46 31.47 -18.98 5.76
N PRO A 47 32.27 -19.38 4.75
CA PRO A 47 33.07 -18.45 3.96
C PRO A 47 32.18 -17.45 3.20
N ALA A 48 32.55 -16.17 3.23
CA ALA A 48 31.82 -15.10 2.55
C ALA A 48 32.77 -14.22 1.74
N THR A 49 32.28 -13.70 0.62
CA THR A 49 33.05 -12.83 -0.26
C THR A 49 33.14 -11.42 0.32
N VAL A 50 34.30 -10.81 0.18
CA VAL A 50 34.60 -9.47 0.65
C VAL A 50 35.38 -8.71 -0.41
N ILE A 51 35.23 -7.39 -0.38
CA ILE A 51 36.03 -6.48 -1.20
C ILE A 51 36.87 -5.58 -0.30
N VAL A 52 38.12 -5.33 -0.69
CA VAL A 52 39.00 -4.38 0.00
C VAL A 52 38.49 -2.97 -0.24
N GLY A 53 38.01 -2.31 0.82
CA GLY A 53 37.54 -0.93 0.77
C GLY A 53 38.58 0.10 1.20
N MET A 54 39.57 -0.31 2.00
CA MET A 54 40.67 0.56 2.44
C MET A 54 41.92 -0.23 2.81
N VAL A 55 43.09 0.30 2.45
CA VAL A 55 44.41 -0.26 2.82
C VAL A 55 45.10 0.71 3.79
N GLY A 56 45.70 0.20 4.86
CA GLY A 56 46.37 1.02 5.87
C GLY A 56 46.21 0.49 7.30
N GLN A 57 46.87 1.19 8.24
CA GLN A 57 46.72 0.99 9.69
C GLN A 57 45.45 1.69 10.17
N CYS A 58 44.56 0.94 10.81
CA CYS A 58 43.39 1.52 11.45
C CYS A 58 43.74 1.73 12.93
N ASN A 59 44.07 2.97 13.29
CA ASN A 59 44.56 3.32 14.62
C ASN A 59 43.50 3.13 15.72
N ASP A 60 42.22 3.08 15.35
CA ASP A 60 41.08 3.06 16.28
C ASP A 60 40.43 1.69 16.45
N ILE A 61 40.96 0.63 15.84
CA ILE A 61 40.42 -0.72 16.07
C ILE A 61 41.01 -1.26 17.37
N PRO A 62 40.19 -1.56 18.39
CA PRO A 62 40.66 -2.19 19.63
C PRO A 62 41.51 -3.41 19.27
N ARG A 63 42.57 -3.72 20.04
CA ARG A 63 43.53 -4.84 19.84
C ARG A 63 42.87 -6.24 19.85
N ARG A 64 41.90 -6.47 18.97
CA ARG A 64 41.27 -7.75 18.70
C ARG A 64 42.15 -8.50 17.72
N GLU A 65 42.26 -9.80 17.93
CA GLU A 65 42.96 -10.69 17.02
C GLU A 65 42.26 -10.65 15.65
N LEU A 66 42.97 -10.12 14.65
CA LEU A 66 42.44 -9.98 13.30
C LEU A 66 42.41 -11.35 12.63
N LYS A 67 41.28 -11.72 12.04
CA LYS A 67 41.14 -12.95 11.25
C LYS A 67 41.91 -12.82 9.92
N LYS A 68 42.43 -13.93 9.41
CA LYS A 68 43.04 -14.02 8.08
C LYS A 68 41.98 -14.26 7.01
N LEU A 69 42.14 -13.66 5.83
CA LEU A 69 41.39 -14.06 4.65
C LEU A 69 41.80 -15.48 4.21
N ILE A 70 40.87 -16.20 3.58
CA ILE A 70 41.04 -17.63 3.25
C ILE A 70 41.49 -17.81 1.81
N ARG A 71 40.96 -16.99 0.89
CA ARG A 71 41.21 -17.11 -0.56
C ARG A 71 41.19 -15.75 -1.23
N LEU A 72 42.14 -15.50 -2.13
CA LEU A 72 42.08 -14.37 -3.06
C LEU A 72 41.14 -14.75 -4.21
N VAL A 73 40.21 -13.88 -4.57
CA VAL A 73 39.31 -14.11 -5.71
C VAL A 73 39.94 -13.42 -6.93
N PRO A 74 40.38 -14.17 -7.95
CA PRO A 74 41.04 -13.57 -9.10
C PRO A 74 40.11 -12.65 -9.90
N ALA A 75 40.69 -11.63 -10.54
CA ALA A 75 39.92 -10.65 -11.32
C ALA A 75 39.16 -11.28 -12.48
N GLU A 76 39.67 -12.37 -13.07
CA GLU A 76 38.97 -13.16 -14.09
C GLU A 76 37.74 -13.88 -13.54
N GLU A 77 37.76 -14.39 -12.31
CA GLU A 77 36.60 -15.00 -11.66
C GLU A 77 35.52 -13.94 -11.41
N VAL A 78 35.91 -12.78 -10.88
CA VAL A 78 35.01 -11.62 -10.71
C VAL A 78 34.41 -11.18 -12.04
N ARG A 79 35.22 -11.10 -13.11
CA ARG A 79 34.75 -10.75 -14.45
C ARG A 79 33.83 -11.80 -15.05
N ALA A 80 34.11 -13.09 -14.84
CA ALA A 80 33.28 -14.19 -15.33
C ALA A 80 31.90 -14.16 -14.67
N VAL A 81 31.85 -14.06 -13.33
CA VAL A 81 30.59 -13.96 -12.55
C VAL A 81 29.79 -12.72 -12.95
N ARG A 82 30.46 -11.56 -13.11
CA ARG A 82 29.77 -10.33 -13.56
C ARG A 82 29.35 -10.38 -15.03
N GLY A 83 30.10 -11.11 -15.85
CA GLY A 83 29.81 -11.31 -17.27
C GLY A 83 28.57 -12.17 -17.51
N SER A 84 28.46 -13.31 -16.81
CA SER A 84 27.27 -14.17 -16.88
C SER A 84 26.01 -13.44 -16.41
N TRP A 85 26.15 -12.57 -15.40
CA TRP A 85 25.00 -11.82 -14.91
C TRP A 85 24.45 -10.85 -15.95
N ARG A 86 25.31 -10.07 -16.64
CA ARG A 86 24.90 -9.19 -17.75
C ARG A 86 24.08 -9.95 -18.79
N THR A 87 24.47 -11.20 -19.06
CA THR A 87 23.75 -12.10 -19.97
C THR A 87 22.35 -12.43 -19.45
N ASP A 88 22.21 -12.80 -18.17
CA ASP A 88 20.90 -13.05 -17.54
C ASP A 88 20.03 -11.80 -17.48
N GLU A 89 20.64 -10.63 -17.26
CA GLU A 89 19.94 -9.35 -17.25
C GLU A 89 19.38 -9.01 -18.60
N GLN A 90 20.21 -9.17 -19.62
CA GLN A 90 19.83 -8.92 -20.99
C GLN A 90 18.74 -9.90 -21.42
N ALA A 91 18.85 -11.19 -21.05
CA ALA A 91 17.82 -12.19 -21.29
C ALA A 91 16.48 -11.82 -20.63
N TRP A 92 16.50 -11.37 -19.38
CA TRP A 92 15.30 -10.93 -18.67
C TRP A 92 14.69 -9.65 -19.24
N LEU A 93 15.52 -8.66 -19.63
CA LEU A 93 15.02 -7.48 -20.34
C LEU A 93 14.49 -7.85 -21.74
N ASN A 94 15.09 -8.82 -22.42
CA ASN A 94 14.61 -9.32 -23.70
C ASN A 94 13.23 -9.98 -23.58
N GLN A 95 12.93 -10.64 -22.45
CA GLN A 95 11.57 -11.08 -22.13
C GLN A 95 10.60 -9.89 -22.05
N ALA A 96 10.98 -8.81 -21.35
CA ALA A 96 10.19 -7.59 -21.26
C ALA A 96 9.94 -6.95 -22.63
N ARG A 97 10.98 -6.87 -23.47
CA ARG A 97 10.90 -6.34 -24.84
C ARG A 97 9.97 -7.17 -25.71
N THR A 98 10.08 -8.49 -25.63
CA THR A 98 9.21 -9.43 -26.36
C THR A 98 7.74 -9.20 -26.01
N LEU A 99 7.42 -9.04 -24.72
CA LEU A 99 6.05 -8.76 -24.27
C LEU A 99 5.51 -7.42 -24.81
N LEU A 100 6.38 -6.45 -25.06
CA LEU A 100 6.02 -5.14 -25.61
C LEU A 100 6.24 -5.01 -27.11
N SER A 101 6.58 -6.10 -27.80
CA SER A 101 6.92 -6.08 -29.24
C SER A 101 8.02 -5.07 -29.59
N LEU A 102 8.98 -4.86 -28.68
CA LEU A 102 10.18 -4.05 -28.90
C LEU A 102 11.30 -4.91 -29.49
N ASP A 103 12.25 -4.26 -30.17
CA ASP A 103 13.42 -4.92 -30.74
C ASP A 103 14.27 -5.59 -29.66
N VAL A 104 14.59 -6.86 -29.85
CA VAL A 104 15.38 -7.67 -28.92
C VAL A 104 16.87 -7.54 -29.26
N TYR A 105 17.71 -7.24 -28.28
CA TYR A 105 19.17 -7.19 -28.48
C TYR A 105 19.77 -8.60 -28.40
N ASP A 106 20.65 -8.94 -29.36
CA ASP A 106 21.41 -10.19 -29.48
C ASP A 106 20.67 -11.43 -28.94
N ALA A 107 19.78 -11.96 -29.78
CA ALA A 107 18.83 -13.03 -29.44
C ALA A 107 19.41 -14.46 -29.44
N GLU A 108 20.71 -14.66 -29.67
CA GLU A 108 21.26 -16.01 -29.80
C GLU A 108 21.48 -16.69 -28.44
N GLY A 109 20.48 -17.47 -28.02
CA GLY A 109 20.66 -18.61 -27.11
C GLY A 109 20.66 -18.32 -25.61
N LEU A 110 20.22 -17.14 -25.18
CA LEU A 110 20.20 -16.76 -23.77
C LEU A 110 18.85 -17.05 -23.14
N GLU A 111 18.67 -18.26 -22.63
CA GLU A 111 17.63 -18.50 -21.62
C GLU A 111 18.11 -17.99 -20.26
N PRO A 112 17.31 -17.20 -19.53
CA PRO A 112 17.71 -16.71 -18.21
C PRO A 112 17.90 -17.91 -17.27
N GLN A 113 19.12 -18.12 -16.77
CA GLN A 113 19.42 -19.28 -15.92
C GLN A 113 19.24 -19.02 -14.42
N GLY A 114 18.90 -17.79 -14.03
CA GLY A 114 18.71 -17.39 -12.64
C GLY A 114 17.27 -17.54 -12.14
N ASN A 115 17.08 -18.25 -11.03
CA ASN A 115 15.80 -18.38 -10.31
C ASN A 115 15.29 -17.08 -9.66
N ASP A 116 16.11 -16.04 -9.58
CA ASP A 116 15.81 -14.86 -8.75
C ASP A 116 15.00 -13.77 -9.46
N ARG A 117 14.72 -13.93 -10.75
CA ARG A 117 13.94 -12.96 -11.52
C ARG A 117 12.54 -13.51 -11.79
N PRO A 118 11.48 -12.82 -11.34
CA PRO A 118 10.13 -13.26 -11.63
C PRO A 118 9.85 -13.12 -13.12
N SER A 119 9.13 -14.10 -13.68
CA SER A 119 8.58 -14.01 -15.02
C SER A 119 7.72 -12.75 -15.15
N LEU A 120 7.96 -11.98 -16.20
CA LEU A 120 7.20 -10.77 -16.49
C LEU A 120 5.88 -11.12 -17.18
N LEU A 121 4.83 -10.39 -16.82
CA LEU A 121 3.50 -10.50 -17.42
C LEU A 121 2.99 -9.09 -17.80
N LEU A 122 2.14 -9.01 -18.83
CA LEU A 122 1.41 -7.79 -19.14
C LEU A 122 0.23 -7.58 -18.17
N PRO A 123 -0.15 -6.31 -17.88
CA PRO A 123 -1.24 -6.00 -16.97
C PRO A 123 -2.54 -6.68 -17.36
N CYS A 124 -3.25 -7.19 -16.34
CA CYS A 124 -4.53 -7.86 -16.50
C CYS A 124 -5.44 -7.50 -15.33
N ASP A 125 -6.64 -7.01 -15.64
CA ASP A 125 -7.59 -6.49 -14.65
C ASP A 125 -8.08 -7.55 -13.66
N THR A 126 -7.95 -8.84 -13.98
CA THR A 126 -8.36 -9.96 -13.13
C THR A 126 -7.25 -10.47 -12.22
N ALA A 127 -6.05 -9.88 -12.24
CA ALA A 127 -4.97 -10.29 -11.37
C ALA A 127 -5.29 -10.00 -9.89
N SER A 128 -4.80 -10.85 -8.98
CA SER A 128 -4.92 -10.56 -7.55
C SER A 128 -4.03 -9.39 -7.14
N VAL A 129 -4.33 -8.75 -6.01
CA VAL A 129 -3.53 -7.66 -5.41
C VAL A 129 -2.05 -8.06 -5.31
N HIS A 130 -1.77 -9.26 -4.80
CA HIS A 130 -0.40 -9.75 -4.64
C HIS A 130 0.33 -9.95 -5.99
N VAL A 131 -0.35 -10.50 -7.00
CA VAL A 131 0.24 -10.68 -8.34
C VAL A 131 0.51 -9.33 -8.99
N ALA A 132 -0.46 -8.41 -8.96
CA ALA A 132 -0.31 -7.07 -9.52
C ALA A 132 0.83 -6.29 -8.86
N ASP A 133 0.97 -6.40 -7.53
CA ASP A 133 2.05 -5.79 -6.76
C ASP A 133 3.44 -6.37 -7.08
N ALA A 134 3.53 -7.70 -7.18
CA ALA A 134 4.76 -8.38 -7.56
C ALA A 134 5.20 -8.02 -8.99
N GLN A 135 4.26 -7.98 -9.94
CA GLN A 135 4.52 -7.60 -11.33
C GLN A 135 4.86 -6.12 -11.47
N GLY A 136 4.18 -5.21 -10.77
CA GLY A 136 4.50 -3.79 -10.75
C GLY A 136 5.94 -3.53 -10.28
N ARG A 137 6.39 -4.23 -9.23
CA ARG A 137 7.80 -4.20 -8.80
C ARG A 137 8.75 -4.81 -9.81
N ALA A 138 8.38 -5.92 -10.46
CA ALA A 138 9.22 -6.55 -11.48
C ALA A 138 9.46 -5.59 -12.66
N TRP A 139 8.42 -4.96 -13.19
CA TRP A 139 8.52 -3.96 -14.26
C TRP A 139 9.27 -2.69 -13.83
N THR A 140 9.11 -2.25 -12.58
CA THR A 140 9.90 -1.14 -12.03
C THR A 140 11.40 -1.47 -12.02
N ARG A 141 11.75 -2.71 -11.66
CA ARG A 141 13.14 -3.19 -11.73
C ARG A 141 13.64 -3.24 -13.18
N ALA A 142 12.83 -3.70 -14.13
CA ALA A 142 13.19 -3.68 -15.56
C ALA A 142 13.45 -2.25 -16.06
N HIS A 143 12.60 -1.29 -15.68
CA HIS A 143 12.80 0.13 -15.97
C HIS A 143 14.14 0.66 -15.43
N HIS A 144 14.43 0.48 -14.14
CA HIS A 144 15.70 0.96 -13.57
C HIS A 144 16.91 0.27 -14.19
N LEU A 145 16.81 -1.04 -14.41
CA LEU A 145 17.87 -1.82 -15.05
C LEU A 145 18.17 -1.33 -16.47
N SER A 146 17.14 -1.12 -17.28
CA SER A 146 17.27 -0.60 -18.65
C SER A 146 17.93 0.79 -18.66
N LYS A 147 17.56 1.68 -17.72
CA LYS A 147 18.25 2.98 -17.54
C LYS A 147 19.72 2.83 -17.16
N GLU A 148 20.03 1.95 -16.22
CA GLU A 148 21.41 1.72 -15.75
C GLU A 148 22.30 1.15 -16.86
N LEU A 149 21.73 0.37 -17.78
CA LEU A 149 22.44 -0.17 -18.94
C LEU A 149 22.53 0.82 -20.12
N GLY A 150 21.98 2.03 -19.98
CA GLY A 150 22.04 3.07 -21.01
C GLY A 150 21.21 2.76 -22.25
N MET A 151 20.12 2.00 -22.08
CA MET A 151 19.18 1.69 -23.17
C MET A 151 18.39 2.93 -23.60
N ALA A 152 17.73 2.83 -24.76
CA ALA A 152 16.95 3.91 -25.34
C ALA A 152 15.81 4.40 -24.42
N GLU A 153 15.49 5.69 -24.50
CA GLU A 153 14.53 6.34 -23.59
C GLU A 153 13.10 5.84 -23.75
N ASP A 154 12.68 5.59 -24.99
CA ASP A 154 11.41 4.96 -25.32
C ASP A 154 11.24 3.58 -24.68
N GLU A 155 12.30 2.77 -24.66
CA GLU A 155 12.28 1.43 -24.04
C GLU A 155 11.99 1.51 -22.54
N TRP A 156 12.81 2.22 -21.77
CA TRP A 156 12.60 2.26 -20.32
C TRP A 156 11.36 3.07 -19.94
N ALA A 157 10.89 3.98 -20.80
CA ALA A 157 9.60 4.65 -20.61
C ALA A 157 8.44 3.66 -20.76
N ALA A 158 8.48 2.77 -21.76
CA ALA A 158 7.48 1.73 -21.94
C ALA A 158 7.42 0.78 -20.72
N PHE A 159 8.59 0.37 -20.19
CA PHE A 159 8.64 -0.47 -18.98
C PHE A 159 8.01 0.22 -17.76
N LYS A 160 8.25 1.52 -17.61
CA LYS A 160 7.65 2.33 -16.54
C LYS A 160 6.13 2.41 -16.69
N GLU A 161 5.63 2.58 -17.91
CA GLU A 161 4.18 2.63 -18.17
C GLU A 161 3.50 1.33 -17.73
N VAL A 162 4.07 0.17 -18.09
CA VAL A 162 3.55 -1.14 -17.67
C VAL A 162 3.56 -1.29 -16.14
N ALA A 163 4.61 -0.83 -15.48
CA ALA A 163 4.67 -0.84 -14.01
C ALA A 163 3.53 -0.01 -13.40
N VAL A 164 3.27 1.18 -13.94
CA VAL A 164 2.16 2.06 -13.49
C VAL A 164 0.80 1.37 -13.69
N GLN A 165 0.58 0.72 -14.83
CA GLN A 165 -0.64 -0.02 -15.10
C GLN A 165 -0.85 -1.17 -14.10
N TRP A 166 0.20 -1.93 -13.76
CA TRP A 166 0.12 -2.96 -12.73
C TRP A 166 -0.24 -2.41 -11.34
N PHE A 167 0.32 -1.27 -10.94
CA PHE A 167 -0.05 -0.63 -9.68
C PHE A 167 -1.49 -0.10 -9.70
N ALA A 168 -1.99 0.37 -10.86
CA ALA A 168 -3.39 0.73 -11.02
C ALA A 168 -4.31 -0.49 -10.84
N VAL A 169 -3.96 -1.65 -11.41
CA VAL A 169 -4.69 -2.92 -11.18
C VAL A 169 -4.68 -3.27 -9.69
N ARG A 170 -3.53 -3.21 -9.00
CA ARG A 170 -3.42 -3.47 -7.56
C ARG A 170 -4.39 -2.60 -6.76
N SER A 171 -4.34 -1.28 -6.98
CA SER A 171 -5.20 -0.33 -6.27
C SER A 171 -6.68 -0.49 -6.60
N SER A 172 -7.02 -0.86 -7.84
CA SER A 172 -8.41 -1.19 -8.19
C SER A 172 -8.91 -2.41 -7.43
N GLN A 173 -8.11 -3.48 -7.36
CA GLN A 173 -8.45 -4.71 -6.67
C GLN A 173 -8.56 -4.52 -5.14
N GLU A 174 -7.68 -3.71 -4.55
CA GLU A 174 -7.78 -3.31 -3.14
C GLU A 174 -9.09 -2.56 -2.85
N LYS A 175 -9.46 -1.61 -3.72
CA LYS A 175 -10.74 -0.89 -3.60
C LYS A 175 -11.93 -1.82 -3.73
N SER A 176 -11.95 -2.71 -4.71
CA SER A 176 -13.03 -3.70 -4.88
C SER A 176 -13.14 -4.64 -3.69
N ALA A 177 -12.02 -5.15 -3.17
CA ALA A 177 -12.01 -6.03 -1.99
C ALA A 177 -12.50 -5.30 -0.74
N HIS A 178 -12.06 -4.05 -0.54
CA HIS A 178 -12.52 -3.21 0.56
C HIS A 178 -14.02 -2.90 0.44
N GLY A 179 -14.48 -2.54 -0.76
CA GLY A 179 -15.89 -2.32 -1.06
C GLY A 179 -16.75 -3.57 -0.79
N ALA A 180 -16.31 -4.76 -1.18
CA ALA A 180 -17.01 -6.01 -0.91
C ALA A 180 -16.98 -6.41 0.58
N ALA A 181 -15.95 -5.99 1.34
CA ALA A 181 -15.92 -6.15 2.78
C ALA A 181 -16.93 -5.22 3.47
N ILE A 182 -17.00 -3.95 3.04
CA ILE A 182 -18.00 -2.99 3.52
C ILE A 182 -19.41 -3.47 3.21
N GLU A 183 -19.68 -3.97 2.00
CA GLU A 183 -21.01 -4.46 1.63
C GLU A 183 -21.47 -5.61 2.51
N ARG A 184 -20.62 -6.64 2.72
CA ARG A 184 -20.93 -7.73 3.66
C ARG A 184 -21.16 -7.27 5.09
N LEU A 185 -20.51 -6.17 5.47
CA LEU A 185 -20.68 -5.55 6.77
C LEU A 185 -22.02 -4.81 6.83
N VAL A 186 -22.38 -4.02 5.82
CA VAL A 186 -23.69 -3.36 5.70
C VAL A 186 -24.82 -4.39 5.72
N ASP A 187 -24.73 -5.46 4.92
CA ASP A 187 -25.75 -6.51 4.91
C ASP A 187 -25.90 -7.19 6.27
N ARG A 188 -24.78 -7.40 6.99
CA ARG A 188 -24.82 -7.91 8.36
C ARG A 188 -25.53 -6.94 9.29
N LEU A 189 -25.23 -5.65 9.18
CA LEU A 189 -25.81 -4.59 10.01
C LEU A 189 -27.31 -4.42 9.77
N GLU A 190 -27.78 -4.50 8.52
CA GLU A 190 -29.21 -4.44 8.20
C GLU A 190 -29.99 -5.62 8.80
N GLY A 191 -29.34 -6.77 8.97
CA GLY A 191 -29.91 -7.93 9.66
C GLY A 191 -29.89 -7.83 11.18
N LEU A 192 -29.20 -6.83 11.77
CA LEU A 192 -29.15 -6.67 13.22
C LEU A 192 -30.46 -6.09 13.74
N ASN A 193 -31.04 -6.77 14.71
CA ASN A 193 -32.09 -6.18 15.52
C ASN A 193 -31.43 -5.27 16.57
N LEU A 194 -31.10 -4.04 16.18
CA LEU A 194 -30.43 -3.05 17.05
C LEU A 194 -31.13 -2.89 18.39
N ARG A 195 -32.48 -2.92 18.39
CA ARG A 195 -33.26 -2.89 19.63
C ARG A 195 -32.90 -4.04 20.56
N ALA A 196 -32.85 -5.27 20.05
CA ALA A 196 -32.52 -6.45 20.83
C ALA A 196 -31.10 -6.40 21.40
N GLU A 197 -30.12 -5.86 20.66
CA GLU A 197 -28.74 -5.71 21.14
C GLU A 197 -28.56 -4.65 22.23
N LEU A 198 -29.50 -3.70 22.30
CA LEU A 198 -29.52 -2.60 23.25
C LEU A 198 -30.39 -2.88 24.49
N VAL A 199 -31.25 -3.92 24.46
CA VAL A 199 -32.06 -4.30 25.63
C VAL A 199 -31.14 -4.67 26.80
N GLY A 200 -31.30 -3.95 27.93
CA GLY A 200 -30.57 -4.23 29.17
C GLY A 200 -29.27 -3.45 29.36
N ARG A 201 -28.85 -2.63 28.39
CA ARG A 201 -27.70 -1.72 28.54
C ARG A 201 -28.06 -0.49 29.37
N SER A 202 -27.14 -0.02 30.20
CA SER A 202 -27.35 1.22 30.96
C SER A 202 -27.15 2.45 30.05
N PRO A 203 -27.70 3.63 30.38
CA PRO A 203 -27.45 4.86 29.62
C PRO A 203 -25.95 5.19 29.44
N ALA A 204 -25.11 4.83 30.41
CA ALA A 204 -23.66 5.01 30.33
C ALA A 204 -22.98 4.02 29.36
N ASP A 205 -23.55 2.82 29.16
CA ASP A 205 -23.05 1.82 28.19
C ASP A 205 -23.46 2.15 26.75
N VAL A 206 -24.38 3.11 26.59
CA VAL A 206 -24.93 3.53 25.31
C VAL A 206 -24.23 4.80 24.83
N GLU A 207 -23.74 5.66 25.75
CA GLU A 207 -22.90 6.80 25.41
C GLU A 207 -21.56 6.30 24.85
N GLY A 208 -21.37 6.46 23.53
CA GLY A 208 -20.26 5.83 22.80
C GLY A 208 -20.63 4.47 22.20
N LEU A 209 -21.88 4.33 21.75
CA LEU A 209 -22.36 3.13 21.09
C LEU A 209 -21.40 2.67 19.97
N VAL A 210 -21.07 1.39 20.03
CA VAL A 210 -20.18 0.72 19.09
C VAL A 210 -21.00 -0.22 18.24
N LEU A 211 -21.01 0.01 16.92
CA LEU A 211 -21.66 -0.83 15.95
C LEU A 211 -20.62 -1.72 15.26
N ALA A 212 -20.76 -3.03 15.34
CA ALA A 212 -19.80 -4.02 14.84
C ALA A 212 -18.33 -3.74 15.20
N GLY A 213 -18.07 -3.29 16.44
CA GLY A 213 -16.71 -2.98 16.93
C GLY A 213 -16.19 -1.59 16.56
N THR A 214 -16.97 -0.77 15.86
CA THR A 214 -16.59 0.60 15.46
C THR A 214 -17.52 1.66 16.09
N PRO A 215 -17.00 2.74 16.69
CA PRO A 215 -17.80 3.85 17.20
C PRO A 215 -18.73 4.45 16.14
N LEU A 216 -19.94 4.81 16.53
CA LEU A 216 -20.95 5.40 15.64
C LEU A 216 -20.44 6.57 14.77
N PRO A 217 -19.67 7.56 15.28
CA PRO A 217 -19.18 8.67 14.46
C PRO A 217 -18.21 8.26 13.35
N ASP A 218 -17.39 7.24 13.58
CA ASP A 218 -16.34 6.79 12.64
C ASP A 218 -16.95 6.17 11.37
N TRP A 219 -18.19 5.68 11.45
CA TRP A 219 -18.93 5.18 10.28
C TRP A 219 -19.23 6.27 9.24
N LEU A 220 -19.21 7.55 9.60
CA LEU A 220 -19.38 8.63 8.62
C LEU A 220 -18.25 8.68 7.59
N ASP A 221 -17.05 8.23 7.95
CA ASP A 221 -15.93 8.11 7.01
C ASP A 221 -16.17 6.97 6.01
N VAL A 222 -16.78 5.87 6.45
CA VAL A 222 -17.21 4.77 5.56
C VAL A 222 -18.31 5.23 4.62
N VAL A 223 -19.31 5.97 5.14
CA VAL A 223 -20.37 6.57 4.30
C VAL A 223 -19.77 7.54 3.27
N LYS A 224 -18.79 8.35 3.67
CA LYS A 224 -18.08 9.26 2.76
C LYS A 224 -17.34 8.46 1.68
N PHE A 225 -16.60 7.42 2.07
CA PHE A 225 -15.90 6.53 1.14
C PHE A 225 -16.86 5.93 0.11
N LEU A 226 -18.00 5.35 0.54
CA LEU A 226 -18.99 4.76 -0.37
C LEU A 226 -19.55 5.79 -1.38
N VAL A 227 -19.81 7.02 -0.94
CA VAL A 227 -20.26 8.09 -1.86
C VAL A 227 -19.19 8.48 -2.87
N GLU A 228 -17.92 8.58 -2.44
CA GLU A 228 -16.78 8.89 -3.32
C GLU A 228 -16.47 7.74 -4.28
N ASP A 229 -16.72 6.49 -3.88
CA ASP A 229 -16.58 5.27 -4.69
C ASP A 229 -17.76 5.04 -5.67
N GLY A 230 -18.72 5.97 -5.74
CA GLY A 230 -19.87 5.86 -6.65
C GLY A 230 -20.93 4.86 -6.22
N ARG A 231 -20.98 4.52 -4.92
CA ARG A 231 -21.91 3.56 -4.30
C ARG A 231 -22.89 4.23 -3.32
N PRO A 232 -23.73 5.17 -3.80
CA PRO A 232 -24.55 5.99 -2.91
C PRO A 232 -25.74 5.23 -2.31
N GLU A 233 -26.22 4.14 -2.91
CA GLU A 233 -27.32 3.35 -2.33
C GLU A 233 -26.84 2.55 -1.11
N GLU A 234 -25.64 1.95 -1.17
CA GLU A 234 -25.01 1.30 -0.01
C GLU A 234 -24.70 2.32 1.10
N ALA A 235 -24.27 3.52 0.72
CA ALA A 235 -24.08 4.62 1.65
C ALA A 235 -25.40 5.00 2.35
N LEU A 236 -26.52 5.01 1.62
CA LEU A 236 -27.85 5.23 2.18
C LEU A 236 -28.29 4.10 3.11
N ARG A 237 -28.08 2.83 2.73
CA ARG A 237 -28.36 1.68 3.59
C ARG A 237 -27.62 1.79 4.93
N LEU A 238 -26.31 2.04 4.87
CA LEU A 238 -25.50 2.24 6.08
C LEU A 238 -25.97 3.42 6.92
N VAL A 239 -26.24 4.60 6.31
CA VAL A 239 -26.65 5.78 7.09
C VAL A 239 -28.02 5.58 7.75
N HIS A 240 -28.94 4.82 7.16
CA HIS A 240 -30.21 4.49 7.80
C HIS A 240 -30.02 3.63 9.05
N VAL A 241 -29.13 2.63 9.01
CA VAL A 241 -28.74 1.87 10.20
C VAL A 241 -28.17 2.80 11.28
N LEU A 242 -27.33 3.77 10.90
CA LEU A 242 -26.77 4.75 11.86
C LEU A 242 -27.84 5.66 12.45
N ILE A 243 -28.84 6.08 11.66
CA ILE A 243 -30.00 6.86 12.13
C ILE A 243 -30.78 6.05 13.17
N GLU A 244 -31.08 4.78 12.89
CA GLU A 244 -31.78 3.90 13.83
C GLU A 244 -30.99 3.69 15.12
N ALA A 245 -29.69 3.46 15.01
CA ALA A 245 -28.81 3.33 16.17
C ALA A 245 -28.78 4.61 17.02
N ALA A 246 -28.71 5.79 16.39
CA ALA A 246 -28.73 7.08 17.07
C ALA A 246 -30.09 7.38 17.71
N GLU A 247 -31.21 6.99 17.08
CA GLU A 247 -32.56 7.11 17.64
C GLU A 247 -32.74 6.21 18.89
N GLU A 248 -32.19 4.99 18.87
CA GLU A 248 -32.22 4.10 20.04
C GLU A 248 -31.30 4.59 21.16
N GLU A 249 -30.11 5.12 20.84
CA GLU A 249 -29.22 5.78 21.81
C GLU A 249 -29.93 6.97 22.48
N ALA A 250 -30.56 7.83 21.69
CA ALA A 250 -31.36 8.96 22.14
C ALA A 250 -32.47 8.52 23.11
N ARG A 251 -33.19 7.45 22.77
CA ARG A 251 -34.27 6.89 23.60
C ARG A 251 -33.77 6.44 24.98
N LEU A 252 -32.59 5.82 25.05
CA LEU A 252 -32.03 5.30 26.31
C LEU A 252 -31.37 6.41 27.15
N SER A 253 -30.63 7.31 26.50
CA SER A 253 -29.95 8.43 27.15
C SER A 253 -30.87 9.59 27.50
N LYS A 254 -32.10 9.61 26.94
CA LYS A 254 -33.04 10.74 26.98
C LYS A 254 -32.44 12.02 26.40
N ARG A 255 -31.52 11.89 25.44
CA ARG A 255 -30.95 12.97 24.66
C ARG A 255 -31.53 12.94 23.25
N GLU A 256 -31.17 13.93 22.45
CA GLU A 256 -31.57 13.98 21.04
C GLU A 256 -30.75 13.01 20.19
N PRO A 257 -31.34 12.45 19.12
CA PRO A 257 -30.58 11.71 18.13
C PRO A 257 -29.62 12.63 17.39
N THR A 258 -28.37 12.19 17.25
CA THR A 258 -27.30 12.94 16.58
C THR A 258 -27.71 13.35 15.15
N PRO A 259 -27.81 14.66 14.83
CA PRO A 259 -28.35 15.12 13.55
C PRO A 259 -27.44 14.82 12.35
N ALA A 260 -26.15 14.55 12.59
CA ALA A 260 -25.16 14.34 11.52
C ALA A 260 -25.50 13.19 10.56
N TYR A 261 -26.14 12.12 11.05
CA TYR A 261 -26.55 10.99 10.21
C TYR A 261 -27.71 11.36 9.28
N THR A 262 -28.74 12.03 9.82
CA THR A 262 -29.86 12.56 9.04
C THR A 262 -29.37 13.59 8.01
N GLU A 263 -28.49 14.51 8.41
CA GLU A 263 -27.89 15.48 7.49
C GLU A 263 -27.17 14.79 6.32
N ARG A 264 -26.40 13.73 6.62
CA ARG A 264 -25.68 12.96 5.61
C ARG A 264 -26.62 12.25 4.64
N ALA A 265 -27.68 11.60 5.15
CA ALA A 265 -28.71 10.97 4.33
C ALA A 265 -29.38 11.99 3.39
N ALA A 266 -29.81 13.13 3.94
CA ALA A 266 -30.45 14.21 3.20
C ALA A 266 -29.55 14.79 2.10
N MET A 267 -28.24 14.92 2.37
CA MET A 267 -27.25 15.32 1.35
C MET A 267 -27.14 14.31 0.20
N ILE A 268 -27.16 13.01 0.49
CA ILE A 268 -27.08 11.96 -0.53
C ILE A 268 -28.35 11.97 -1.39
N TYR A 269 -29.54 11.99 -0.78
CA TYR A 269 -30.81 12.11 -1.50
C TYR A 269 -30.88 13.34 -2.41
N ARG A 270 -30.44 14.50 -1.92
CA ARG A 270 -30.41 15.73 -2.72
C ARG A 270 -29.52 15.60 -3.96
N LYS A 271 -28.34 14.99 -3.83
CA LYS A 271 -27.44 14.76 -4.97
C LYS A 271 -28.09 13.86 -6.03
N GLN A 272 -28.90 12.89 -5.61
CA GLN A 272 -29.66 12.01 -6.48
C GLN A 272 -31.00 12.61 -6.97
N ARG A 273 -31.35 13.85 -6.57
CA ARG A 273 -32.63 14.52 -6.85
C ARG A 273 -33.86 13.78 -6.29
N ARG A 274 -33.67 12.98 -5.24
CA ARG A 274 -34.71 12.25 -4.51
C ARG A 274 -35.30 13.12 -3.41
N TYR A 275 -35.99 14.18 -3.81
CA TYR A 275 -36.44 15.23 -2.88
C TYR A 275 -37.52 14.74 -1.90
N ALA A 276 -38.37 13.81 -2.32
CA ALA A 276 -39.40 13.24 -1.44
C ALA A 276 -38.76 12.48 -0.26
N GLU A 277 -37.71 11.70 -0.53
CA GLU A 277 -36.97 10.97 0.50
C GLU A 277 -36.10 11.91 1.36
N GLU A 278 -35.52 12.97 0.77
CA GLU A 278 -34.86 14.03 1.53
C GLU A 278 -35.83 14.67 2.55
N ILE A 279 -37.07 14.96 2.13
CA ILE A 279 -38.09 15.53 3.02
C ILE A 279 -38.46 14.53 4.13
N ALA A 280 -38.78 13.29 3.75
CA ALA A 280 -39.23 12.26 4.68
C ALA A 280 -38.21 11.97 5.79
N ILE A 281 -36.91 11.93 5.46
CA ILE A 281 -35.87 11.63 6.46
C ILE A 281 -35.66 12.78 7.44
N ILE A 282 -35.79 14.04 6.98
CA ILE A 282 -35.68 15.20 7.87
C ILE A 282 -36.92 15.28 8.77
N GLU A 283 -38.12 15.06 8.21
CA GLU A 283 -39.37 15.03 8.99
C GLU A 283 -39.37 13.91 10.04
N ARG A 284 -38.79 12.73 9.74
CA ARG A 284 -38.57 11.66 10.72
C ARG A 284 -37.73 12.15 11.91
N TRP A 285 -36.62 12.83 11.64
CA TRP A 285 -35.76 13.38 12.70
C TRP A 285 -36.48 14.48 13.50
N GLU A 286 -37.26 15.35 12.86
CA GLU A 286 -38.08 16.35 13.56
C GLU A 286 -39.14 15.72 14.47
N ALA A 287 -39.74 14.59 14.06
CA ALA A 287 -40.69 13.84 14.87
C ALA A 287 -40.03 13.15 16.07
N ALA A 288 -38.80 12.64 15.89
CA ALA A 288 -38.01 12.04 16.98
C ALA A 288 -37.48 13.09 17.97
N CYS A 289 -37.33 14.35 17.53
CA CYS A 289 -36.84 15.45 18.35
C CYS A 289 -37.68 16.73 18.13
N PRO A 290 -38.82 16.87 18.84
CA PRO A 290 -39.67 18.04 18.76
C PRO A 290 -38.94 19.34 19.17
N PRO A 291 -39.25 20.51 18.57
CA PRO A 291 -38.58 21.78 18.86
C PRO A 291 -38.53 22.18 20.34
N ASP A 292 -39.52 21.77 21.12
CA ASP A 292 -39.65 22.03 22.56
C ASP A 292 -38.75 21.13 23.44
N GLN A 293 -38.23 20.04 22.89
CA GLN A 293 -37.36 19.06 23.58
C GLN A 293 -35.90 19.15 23.11
N ARG A 294 -35.59 20.20 22.32
CA ARG A 294 -34.28 20.47 21.75
C ARG A 294 -33.41 21.27 22.71
N GLY A 295 -32.24 20.75 23.05
CA GLY A 295 -31.08 21.46 23.54
C GLY A 295 -30.47 22.41 22.50
N PRO A 296 -29.60 23.33 22.94
CA PRO A 296 -29.00 24.35 22.08
C PRO A 296 -27.93 23.72 21.16
N GLY A 297 -28.26 23.52 19.88
CA GLY A 297 -27.34 22.90 18.91
C GLY A 297 -27.46 23.44 17.47
N ALA A 298 -26.32 23.73 16.84
CA ALA A 298 -26.24 24.32 15.49
C ALA A 298 -26.72 23.41 14.33
N GLY A 299 -26.91 22.10 14.56
CA GLY A 299 -27.41 21.17 13.54
C GLY A 299 -28.89 21.37 13.21
N GLN A 300 -29.66 21.95 14.13
CA GLN A 300 -31.12 22.05 14.02
C GLN A 300 -31.55 23.07 12.96
N GLU A 301 -30.94 24.27 12.99
CA GLU A 301 -31.18 25.31 12.00
C GLU A 301 -30.81 24.84 10.58
N ARG A 302 -29.77 24.02 10.46
CA ARG A 302 -29.31 23.47 9.17
C ARG A 302 -30.33 22.49 8.58
N LEU A 303 -30.87 21.59 9.39
CA LEU A 303 -31.90 20.63 8.95
C LEU A 303 -33.21 21.34 8.59
N ALA A 304 -33.65 22.31 9.40
CA ALA A 304 -34.86 23.09 9.11
C ALA A 304 -34.75 23.86 7.78
N HIS A 305 -33.66 24.60 7.58
CA HIS A 305 -33.40 25.31 6.32
C HIS A 305 -33.27 24.34 5.14
N ARG A 306 -32.71 23.14 5.35
CA ARG A 306 -32.62 22.11 4.32
C ARG A 306 -34.00 21.58 3.93
N LEU A 307 -34.88 21.34 4.89
CA LEU A 307 -36.26 20.88 4.68
C LEU A 307 -37.08 21.89 3.87
N GLU A 308 -37.01 23.17 4.22
CA GLU A 308 -37.67 24.24 3.46
C GLU A 308 -37.22 24.24 1.99
N ARG A 309 -35.91 24.14 1.77
CA ARG A 309 -35.34 24.03 0.41
C ARG A 309 -35.78 22.77 -0.32
N ALA A 310 -35.83 21.62 0.36
CA ALA A 310 -36.24 20.36 -0.24
C ALA A 310 -37.72 20.42 -0.68
N ARG A 311 -38.60 20.98 0.16
CA ARG A 311 -40.02 21.21 -0.15
C ARG A 311 -40.22 22.17 -1.33
N ALA A 312 -39.39 23.21 -1.46
CA ALA A 312 -39.43 24.10 -2.61
C ALA A 312 -39.02 23.37 -3.90
N LEU A 313 -37.93 22.59 -3.85
CA LEU A 313 -37.43 21.82 -5.00
C LEU A 313 -38.38 20.70 -5.42
N SER A 314 -39.09 20.06 -4.49
CA SER A 314 -40.06 19.01 -4.82
C SER A 314 -41.32 19.51 -5.54
N LYS A 315 -41.54 20.83 -5.59
CA LYS A 315 -42.69 21.45 -6.28
C LYS A 315 -42.36 21.97 -7.68
N MET A 316 -41.07 21.96 -8.05
CA MET A 316 -40.58 22.36 -9.38
C MET A 316 -40.54 21.16 -10.32
#